data_AF-A0A8C0H3C9-F1
#
_entry.id   AF-A0A8C0H3C9-F1
#
_cell.length_a   1.000
_cell.length_b   1.000
_cell.length_c   1.000
_cell.angle_alpha   90.00
_cell.angle_beta   90.00
_cell.angle_gamma   90.00
#
_symmetry.space_group_name_H-M   'P 1'
#
loop_
_entity.id
_entity.type
_entity.pdbx_description
1 polymer ?
#
loop_
_entity_poly.entity_id
_entity_poly.type
_entity_poly.pdbx_seq_one_letter_code
_entity_poly.pdbx_strand_id
1 'polypeptide(L)'
;SKDEEEDEVEDTESSSPQNAESENSKRLCHNSLQRQWNKDLWPSLLTLRDHVPELVKDEKTAKIHILTKAIDYIHSLQAEEHKLLL
;
A
#
# COMPACT_ATOMS: atom_id res chain seq x y z
N SER A 1 -45.48 49.41 -2.00
CA SER A 1 -45.91 48.06 -2.38
C SER A 1 -44.70 47.35 -2.93
N LYS A 2 -44.09 46.53 -2.08
CA LYS A 2 -44.38 45.08 -1.98
C LYS A 2 -43.41 44.39 -2.94
N ASP A 3 -42.27 43.99 -2.39
CA ASP A 3 -41.92 42.56 -2.16
C ASP A 3 -41.84 41.88 -3.54
N GLU A 4 -40.67 41.44 -4.00
CA GLU A 4 -40.21 40.08 -3.69
C GLU A 4 -38.68 39.98 -3.83
N GLU A 5 -38.06 39.81 -2.67
CA GLU A 5 -36.88 38.99 -2.41
C GLU A 5 -37.24 37.54 -2.71
N GLU A 6 -36.45 36.82 -3.51
CA GLU A 6 -36.07 35.41 -3.24
C GLU A 6 -34.66 35.18 -3.81
N ASP A 7 -33.74 35.26 -2.86
CA ASP A 7 -32.41 34.65 -2.81
C ASP A 7 -32.57 33.13 -2.71
N GLU A 8 -31.88 32.34 -3.54
CA GLU A 8 -31.32 31.05 -3.13
C GLU A 8 -30.41 30.50 -4.23
N VAL A 9 -29.14 30.89 -4.14
CA VAL A 9 -28.03 30.04 -4.56
C VAL A 9 -27.61 29.21 -3.36
N GLU A 10 -27.66 27.88 -3.43
CA GLU A 10 -26.56 26.99 -2.98
C GLU A 10 -27.00 25.53 -2.92
N ASP A 11 -26.24 24.71 -3.64
CA ASP A 11 -25.69 23.43 -3.22
C ASP A 11 -26.47 22.59 -2.22
N THR A 12 -27.15 21.56 -2.72
CA THR A 12 -27.03 20.25 -2.08
C THR A 12 -26.91 19.17 -3.15
N GLU A 13 -25.67 18.83 -3.48
CA GLU A 13 -25.36 17.47 -3.92
C GLU A 13 -26.12 16.49 -3.02
N SER A 14 -26.91 15.63 -3.64
CA SER A 14 -27.80 14.63 -3.03
C SER A 14 -27.04 13.48 -2.35
N SER A 15 -26.06 13.80 -1.51
CA SER A 15 -25.42 12.83 -0.63
C SER A 15 -26.29 12.61 0.60
N SER A 16 -27.34 11.80 0.46
CA SER A 16 -28.14 11.32 1.60
C SER A 16 -27.21 10.80 2.72
N PRO A 17 -27.40 11.22 3.99
CA PRO A 17 -26.48 10.93 5.10
C PRO A 17 -26.20 9.43 5.29
N GLN A 18 -27.17 8.59 4.94
CA GLN A 18 -27.08 7.12 5.01
C GLN A 18 -26.11 6.52 3.99
N ASN A 19 -25.89 7.17 2.84
CA ASN A 19 -24.94 6.72 1.82
C ASN A 19 -23.50 7.14 2.18
N ALA A 20 -23.33 8.32 2.77
CA ALA A 20 -22.03 8.81 3.25
C ALA A 20 -21.48 7.96 4.42
N GLU A 21 -22.34 7.52 5.34
CA GLU A 21 -21.96 6.63 6.45
C GLU A 21 -21.55 5.23 5.95
N SER A 22 -22.25 4.72 4.92
CA SER A 22 -21.91 3.47 4.23
C SER A 22 -20.55 3.56 3.53
N GLU A 23 -20.29 4.63 2.78
CA GLU A 23 -19.00 4.85 2.12
C GLU A 23 -17.85 5.03 3.12
N ASN A 24 -18.06 5.78 4.21
CA ASN A 24 -17.08 5.91 5.28
C ASN A 24 -16.76 4.55 5.93
N SER A 25 -17.78 3.73 6.17
CA SER A 25 -17.61 2.38 6.74
C SER A 25 -16.79 1.46 5.83
N LYS A 26 -17.03 1.51 4.50
CA LYS A 26 -16.21 0.77 3.50
C LYS A 26 -14.76 1.23 3.52
N ARG A 27 -14.51 2.54 3.57
CA ARG A 27 -13.15 3.12 3.62
C ARG A 27 -12.40 2.71 4.89
N LEU A 28 -13.08 2.68 6.03
CA LEU A 28 -12.51 2.25 7.33
C LEU A 28 -12.19 0.76 7.35
N CYS A 29 -13.09 -0.08 6.82
CA CYS A 29 -12.87 -1.52 6.67
C CYS A 29 -11.65 -1.78 5.78
N HIS A 30 -11.58 -1.11 4.63
CA HIS A 30 -10.45 -1.21 3.73
C HIS A 30 -9.12 -0.81 4.40
N ASN A 31 -9.08 0.33 5.11
CA ASN A 31 -7.87 0.76 5.82
C ASN A 31 -7.44 -0.26 6.89
N SER A 32 -8.40 -0.82 7.62
CA SER A 32 -8.13 -1.81 8.67
C SER A 32 -7.55 -3.09 8.08
N LEU A 33 -8.11 -3.57 6.97
CA LEU A 33 -7.60 -4.74 6.26
C LEU A 33 -6.20 -4.48 5.67
N GLN A 34 -5.97 -3.33 5.04
CA GLN A 34 -4.66 -2.95 4.50
C GLN A 34 -3.60 -2.87 5.61
N ARG A 35 -3.97 -2.33 6.79
CA ARG A 35 -3.09 -2.28 7.97
C ARG A 35 -2.76 -3.67 8.48
N GLN A 36 -3.74 -4.57 8.55
CA GLN A 36 -3.52 -5.95 8.99
C GLN A 36 -2.62 -6.70 7.99
N TRP A 37 -2.94 -6.61 6.70
CA TRP A 37 -2.10 -7.19 5.65
C TRP A 37 -0.67 -6.65 5.69
N ASN A 38 -0.49 -5.36 5.94
CA ASN A 38 0.83 -4.78 6.16
C ASN A 38 1.53 -5.35 7.40
N LYS A 39 0.84 -5.47 8.54
CA LYS A 39 1.41 -6.05 9.76
C LYS A 39 1.87 -7.50 9.56
N ASP A 40 1.15 -8.26 8.75
CA ASP A 40 1.46 -9.68 8.52
C ASP A 40 2.52 -9.87 7.42
N LEU A 41 2.54 -8.99 6.40
CA LEU A 41 3.48 -9.10 5.28
C LEU A 41 4.84 -8.44 5.54
N TRP A 42 4.87 -7.32 6.26
CA TRP A 42 6.11 -6.59 6.52
C TRP A 42 7.18 -7.44 7.23
N PRO A 43 6.87 -8.26 8.25
CA PRO A 43 7.85 -9.15 8.88
C PRO A 43 8.51 -10.11 7.87
N SER A 44 7.73 -10.67 6.94
CA SER A 44 8.25 -11.54 5.88
C SER A 44 9.17 -10.78 4.91
N LEU A 45 8.83 -9.53 4.57
CA LEU A 45 9.69 -8.68 3.74
C LEU A 45 10.98 -8.28 4.46
N LEU A 46 10.94 -8.01 5.77
CA LEU A 46 12.12 -7.73 6.57
C LEU A 46 13.02 -8.96 6.67
N THR A 47 12.42 -10.14 6.91
CA THR A 47 13.15 -11.41 6.88
C THR A 47 13.83 -11.60 5.53
N LEU A 48 13.13 -11.36 4.41
CA LEU A 48 13.71 -11.46 3.07
C LEU A 48 14.87 -10.48 2.87
N ARG A 49 14.69 -9.22 3.29
CA ARG A 49 15.72 -8.18 3.23
C ARG A 49 17.00 -8.63 3.94
N ASP A 50 16.87 -9.26 5.11
CA ASP A 50 18.01 -9.69 5.92
C ASP A 50 18.84 -10.81 5.25
N HIS A 51 18.25 -11.54 4.29
CA HIS A 51 18.96 -12.56 3.50
C HIS A 51 19.62 -12.01 2.23
N VAL A 52 19.33 -10.77 1.84
CA VAL A 52 19.89 -10.13 0.64
C VAL A 52 21.03 -9.22 1.05
N PRO A 53 22.31 -9.57 0.78
CA PRO A 53 23.48 -8.85 1.32
C PRO A 53 23.51 -7.35 0.99
N GLU A 54 22.99 -6.97 -0.18
CA GLU A 54 22.92 -5.57 -0.63
C GLU A 54 21.92 -4.73 0.19
N LEU A 55 20.88 -5.36 0.72
CA LEU A 55 19.78 -4.68 1.41
C LEU A 55 19.95 -4.59 2.93
N VAL A 56 20.78 -5.46 3.53
CA VAL A 56 21.07 -5.45 4.98
C VAL A 56 21.59 -4.08 5.45
N LYS A 57 22.24 -3.33 4.55
CA LYS A 57 22.83 -2.01 4.84
C LYS A 57 21.84 -0.85 4.71
N ASP A 58 20.68 -1.07 4.08
CA ASP A 58 19.69 -0.02 3.83
C ASP A 58 18.45 -0.21 4.73
N GLU A 59 18.37 0.63 5.76
CA GLU A 59 17.28 0.59 6.74
C GLU A 59 15.96 1.12 6.17
N LYS A 60 16.00 1.90 5.07
CA LYS A 60 14.83 2.55 4.45
C LYS A 60 14.55 2.05 3.04
N THR A 61 14.60 0.73 2.84
CA THR A 61 14.30 0.11 1.55
C THR A 61 12.79 0.03 1.27
N ALA A 62 12.37 0.50 0.09
CA ALA A 62 10.99 0.37 -0.37
C ALA A 62 10.62 -1.11 -0.68
N LYS A 63 9.35 -1.50 -0.47
CA LYS A 63 8.87 -2.88 -0.72
C LYS A 63 9.28 -3.43 -2.09
N ILE A 64 9.08 -2.63 -3.13
CA ILE A 64 9.39 -3.03 -4.50
C ILE A 64 10.90 -3.26 -4.69
N HIS A 65 11.73 -2.44 -4.04
CA HIS A 65 13.18 -2.57 -4.11
C HIS A 65 13.67 -3.83 -3.39
N ILE A 66 13.04 -4.21 -2.26
CA ILE A 66 13.31 -5.48 -1.57
C ILE A 66 13.05 -6.66 -2.53
N LEU A 67 11.89 -6.66 -3.20
CA LEU A 67 11.52 -7.73 -4.13
C LEU A 67 12.45 -7.80 -5.34
N THR A 68 12.75 -6.66 -5.98
CA THR A 68 13.66 -6.62 -7.13
C THR A 68 15.04 -7.17 -6.77
N LYS A 69 15.62 -6.72 -5.66
CA LYS A 69 16.95 -7.15 -5.23
C LYS A 69 17.00 -8.60 -4.78
N ALA A 70 15.93 -9.11 -4.18
CA ALA A 70 15.84 -10.54 -3.86
C ALA A 70 15.83 -11.41 -5.11
N ILE A 71 15.11 -11.01 -6.16
CA ILE A 71 15.08 -11.71 -7.45
C ILE A 71 16.47 -11.70 -8.10
N ASP A 72 17.11 -10.54 -8.16
CA ASP A 72 18.46 -10.40 -8.71
C ASP A 72 19.47 -11.28 -7.95
N TYR A 73 19.34 -11.33 -6.62
CA TYR A 73 20.20 -12.16 -5.78
C TYR A 73 20.01 -13.66 -6.06
N ILE A 74 18.77 -14.13 -6.20
CA ILE A 74 18.49 -15.53 -6.57
C ILE A 74 19.12 -15.89 -7.92
N HIS A 75 18.98 -15.03 -8.93
CA HIS A 75 19.60 -15.27 -10.24
C HIS A 75 21.13 -15.32 -10.15
N SER A 76 21.74 -14.49 -9.31
CA SER A 76 23.19 -14.51 -9.09
C SER A 76 23.66 -15.82 -8.45
N LEU A 77 22.91 -16.32 -7.45
CA LEU A 77 23.20 -17.58 -6.78
C LEU A 77 23.06 -18.77 -7.75
N GLN A 78 22.03 -18.78 -8.60
CA GLN A 78 21.84 -19.81 -9.61
C GLN A 78 22.97 -19.85 -10.64
N ALA A 79 23.46 -18.67 -11.06
CA ALA A 79 24.60 -18.58 -11.98
C ALA A 79 25.90 -19.09 -11.32
N GLU A 80 26.10 -18.78 -10.04
CA GLU A 80 27.24 -19.29 -9.26
C GLU A 80 27.17 -20.80 -9.06
N GLU A 81 26.00 -21.34 -8.69
CA GLU A 81 25.75 -22.78 -8.58
C GLU A 81 26.06 -23.49 -9.90
N HIS A 82 25.54 -22.98 -11.03
CA HIS A 82 25.82 -23.56 -12.35
C HIS A 82 27.32 -23.53 -12.70
N LYS A 83 28.05 -22.49 -12.29
CA LYS A 83 29.50 -22.41 -12.50
C LYS A 83 30.27 -23.40 -11.62
N LEU A 84 29.81 -23.68 -10.41
CA LEU A 84 30.44 -24.61 -9.47
C LEU A 84 30.15 -26.08 -9.79
N LEU A 85 29.03 -26.35 -10.49
CA LEU A 85 28.65 -27.69 -10.95
C LEU A 85 29.29 -28.07 -12.31
N LEU A 86 30.01 -27.16 -12.96
CA LEU A 86 30.82 -27.37 -14.17
C LEU A 86 32.30 -27.60 -13.82
#